data_AF-A0A937C5L2-F1
#
_entry.id   AF-A0A937C5L2-F1
#
_cell.length_a   1.000
_cell.length_b   1.000
_cell.length_c   1.000
_cell.angle_alpha   90.00
_cell.angle_beta   90.00
_cell.angle_gamma   90.00
#
_symmetry.space_group_name_H-M   'P 1'
#
loop_
_entity.id
_entity.type
_entity.pdbx_description
1 polymer ?
#
loop_
_entity_poly.entity_id
_entity_poly.type
_entity_poly.pdbx_seq_one_letter_code
_entity_poly.pdbx_strand_id
1 'polypeptide(L)'
;MNAVTEVSTRATPSALRPLIDAACGRIAPTWPLDRFIAVNPYWGHLQRPIANASANLAALVGSPMLMPRSWYQEHWQAGRISKAHLREAIEASGANCTVEELVASLSATPTFPGRLPLATDLLDARRDTCHHMAWRDYVTHHVSQGTAAYFDQGQAAWGPDHSGGLYASWRRQSEHDFGPAMLMGYHGFSQRLRTLPADPMALIEAAIPALRIPVEGREAYFTALLMSINGWSSWCAYQRWQARLAKRDDEHIVHLLAIRLAWELLLHEGYPEAGVAAGLAFAWRGAEGVVSHIQAAQSRDWLWQAALERAYQEPLARSLMAGAPQPAVVETTPAVQAVFCIDVRSEVYRRALEASSTGKVQTMGFAGFFALFIEYRPLGSEMVRPQLPGLLHPALCVTDECDSHAHTEELARRRKKYLLMRQQWQTFRSGPGLRSPSSKPAGCSMPASCSRIASAAKGIARPWSRLDCLRRSAGRCVRISPAAAGRTSKRASTWRPRRWARWAFPPAMPA
;
A
#
# COMPACT_ATOMS: atom_id res chain seq x y z
N MET A 1 -33.37 24.58 42.12
CA MET A 1 -34.07 23.77 41.11
C MET A 1 -33.69 24.30 39.73
N ASN A 2 -33.07 23.61 38.78
CA ASN A 2 -32.25 22.41 38.74
C ASN A 2 -31.22 22.72 37.63
N ALA A 3 -29.94 22.71 37.98
CA ALA A 3 -28.87 22.75 37.01
C ALA A 3 -28.75 21.35 36.41
N VAL A 4 -29.03 21.22 35.12
CA VAL A 4 -28.74 20.01 34.35
C VAL A 4 -27.26 20.03 34.03
N THR A 5 -26.47 19.35 34.86
CA THR A 5 -25.10 18.96 34.54
C THR A 5 -25.11 18.00 33.36
N GLU A 6 -24.69 18.47 32.18
CA GLU A 6 -24.22 17.61 31.09
C GLU A 6 -22.98 16.85 31.58
N VAL A 7 -23.18 15.61 32.00
CA VAL A 7 -22.09 14.67 32.18
C VAL A 7 -21.62 14.27 30.80
N SER A 8 -20.59 14.96 30.30
CA SER A 8 -19.79 14.52 29.17
C SER A 8 -19.11 13.20 29.57
N THR A 9 -19.74 12.07 29.24
CA THR A 9 -19.12 10.76 29.32
C THR A 9 -18.00 10.69 28.29
N ARG A 10 -16.79 11.09 28.68
CA ARG A 10 -15.57 10.66 27.99
C ARG A 10 -15.55 9.13 28.04
N ALA A 11 -15.91 8.49 26.93
CA ALA A 11 -15.80 7.05 26.78
C ALA A 11 -14.36 6.63 27.14
N THR A 12 -14.23 5.76 28.13
CA THR A 12 -12.93 5.18 28.49
C THR A 12 -12.38 4.48 27.24
N PRO A 13 -11.13 4.74 26.84
CA PRO A 13 -10.54 4.07 25.69
C PRO A 13 -10.63 2.56 25.86
N SER A 14 -11.12 1.86 24.84
CA SER A 14 -11.19 0.41 24.80
C SER A 14 -9.85 -0.21 25.18
N ALA A 15 -9.86 -1.19 26.09
CA ALA A 15 -8.65 -1.95 26.44
C ALA A 15 -8.06 -2.70 25.22
N LEU A 16 -8.85 -2.92 24.16
CA LEU A 16 -8.39 -3.56 22.92
C LEU A 16 -7.67 -2.58 21.98
N ARG A 17 -7.81 -1.27 22.17
CA ARG A 17 -7.28 -0.26 21.23
C ARG A 17 -5.77 -0.39 20.99
N PRO A 18 -4.90 -0.56 22.01
CA PRO A 18 -3.48 -0.75 21.77
C PRO A 18 -3.15 -2.00 20.94
N LEU A 19 -3.89 -3.09 21.14
CA LEU A 19 -3.70 -4.35 20.40
C LEU A 19 -4.15 -4.20 18.95
N ILE A 20 -5.25 -3.48 18.71
CA ILE A 20 -5.75 -3.16 17.37
C ILE A 20 -4.72 -2.28 16.63
N ASP A 21 -4.21 -1.24 17.28
CA ASP A 21 -3.23 -0.34 16.68
C ASP A 21 -1.91 -1.06 16.39
N ALA A 22 -1.47 -1.97 17.28
CA ALA A 22 -0.32 -2.83 17.06
C ALA A 22 -0.52 -3.76 15.84
N ALA A 23 -1.67 -4.43 15.74
CA ALA A 23 -2.01 -5.29 14.60
C ALA A 23 -2.10 -4.51 13.28
N CYS A 24 -2.74 -3.33 13.29
CA CYS A 24 -2.78 -2.44 12.13
C CYS A 24 -1.38 -1.98 11.71
N GLY A 25 -0.49 -1.74 12.68
CA GLY A 25 0.91 -1.39 12.44
C GLY A 25 1.77 -2.51 11.85
N ARG A 26 1.28 -3.76 11.83
CA ARG A 26 1.96 -4.88 11.15
C ARG A 26 1.81 -4.86 9.65
N ILE A 27 0.77 -4.20 9.15
CA ILE A 27 0.45 -4.19 7.73
C ILE A 27 1.29 -3.14 7.00
N ALA A 28 2.09 -3.59 6.03
CA ALA A 28 2.84 -2.68 5.18
C ALA A 28 1.89 -1.90 4.24
N PRO A 29 2.04 -0.56 4.13
CA PRO A 29 1.24 0.24 3.21
C PRO A 29 1.60 -0.03 1.75
N THR A 30 0.61 0.02 0.85
CA THR A 30 0.81 -0.10 -0.60
C THR A 30 0.24 1.13 -1.31
N TRP A 31 1.09 1.78 -2.12
CA TRP A 31 0.71 2.99 -2.85
C TRP A 31 -0.08 2.65 -4.13
N PRO A 32 -1.02 3.52 -4.54
CA PRO A 32 -1.76 3.34 -5.78
C PRO A 32 -0.84 3.43 -7.01
N LEU A 33 -1.30 2.93 -8.15
CA LEU A 33 -0.52 2.86 -9.40
C LEU A 33 0.03 4.21 -9.86
N ASP A 34 -0.71 5.30 -9.66
CA ASP A 34 -0.28 6.66 -10.04
C ASP A 34 0.85 7.21 -9.15
N ARG A 35 1.11 6.56 -8.00
CA ARG A 35 2.15 6.93 -7.03
C ARG A 35 2.91 5.70 -6.52
N PHE A 36 3.04 4.66 -7.33
CA PHE A 36 3.57 3.38 -6.89
C PHE A 36 5.00 3.52 -6.34
N ILE A 37 5.23 2.93 -5.17
CA ILE A 37 6.53 2.87 -4.50
C ILE A 37 6.75 1.42 -4.09
N ALA A 38 7.96 0.92 -4.34
CA ALA A 38 8.38 -0.37 -3.80
C ALA A 38 8.56 -0.23 -2.29
N VAL A 39 7.81 -1.03 -1.53
CA VAL A 39 7.82 -1.03 -0.07
C VAL A 39 8.24 -2.41 0.39
N ASN A 40 9.05 -2.50 1.43
CA ASN A 40 9.34 -3.77 2.06
C ASN A 40 8.01 -4.37 2.57
N PRO A 41 7.53 -5.52 2.04
CA PRO A 41 6.27 -6.11 2.47
C PRO A 41 6.27 -6.50 3.96
N TYR A 42 7.45 -6.57 4.58
CA TYR A 42 7.67 -6.86 5.99
C TYR A 42 7.95 -5.60 6.83
N TRP A 43 7.56 -4.41 6.37
CA TRP A 43 7.79 -3.14 7.06
C TRP A 43 7.30 -3.15 8.52
N GLY A 44 6.18 -3.83 8.81
CA GLY A 44 5.65 -4.00 10.17
C GLY A 44 6.45 -4.95 11.08
N HIS A 45 7.54 -5.53 10.57
CA HIS A 45 8.39 -6.51 11.25
C HIS A 45 9.85 -6.06 11.39
N LEU A 46 10.19 -4.82 11.00
CA LEU A 46 11.57 -4.31 10.96
C LEU A 46 12.32 -4.38 12.31
N GLN A 47 11.60 -4.37 13.43
CA GLN A 47 12.19 -4.42 14.78
C GLN A 47 12.50 -5.85 15.25
N ARG A 48 12.31 -6.87 14.40
CA ARG A 48 12.50 -8.28 14.75
C ARG A 48 13.60 -8.90 13.91
N PRO A 49 14.40 -9.83 14.47
CA PRO A 49 15.26 -10.69 13.66
C PRO A 49 14.44 -11.38 12.57
N ILE A 50 15.00 -11.47 11.36
CA ILE A 50 14.28 -11.97 10.18
C ILE A 50 13.75 -13.40 10.37
N ALA A 51 14.47 -14.25 11.10
CA ALA A 51 14.02 -15.60 11.45
C ALA A 51 12.73 -15.58 12.29
N ASN A 52 12.64 -14.69 13.27
CA ASN A 52 11.46 -14.55 14.13
C ASN A 52 10.28 -13.96 13.33
N ALA A 53 10.55 -13.02 12.42
CA ALA A 53 9.55 -12.47 11.52
C ALA A 53 8.99 -13.58 10.60
N SER A 54 9.86 -14.40 9.98
CA SER A 54 9.47 -15.53 9.14
C SER A 54 8.62 -16.55 9.89
N ALA A 55 9.03 -16.95 11.10
CA ALA A 55 8.27 -17.91 11.91
C ALA A 55 6.88 -17.37 12.26
N ASN A 56 6.79 -16.09 12.60
CA ASN A 56 5.53 -15.44 12.91
C ASN A 56 4.62 -15.36 11.67
N LEU A 57 5.14 -14.96 10.52
CA LEU A 57 4.37 -14.88 9.28
C LEU A 57 3.92 -16.24 8.75
N ALA A 58 4.79 -17.25 8.86
CA ALA A 58 4.43 -18.64 8.56
C ALA A 58 3.30 -19.12 9.49
N ALA A 59 3.36 -18.82 10.80
CA ALA A 59 2.30 -19.16 11.73
C ALA A 59 0.97 -18.45 11.45
N LEU A 60 0.99 -17.16 11.05
CA LEU A 60 -0.24 -16.38 10.89
C LEU A 60 -0.91 -16.57 9.53
N VAL A 61 -0.13 -16.65 8.45
CA VAL A 61 -0.67 -16.67 7.08
C VAL A 61 -0.14 -17.80 6.21
N GLY A 62 0.78 -18.62 6.72
CA GLY A 62 1.35 -19.73 5.97
C GLY A 62 2.32 -19.27 4.86
N SER A 63 2.91 -18.10 5.01
CA SER A 63 3.91 -17.57 4.08
C SER A 63 5.32 -17.75 4.67
N PRO A 64 6.05 -18.82 4.30
CA PRO A 64 7.46 -18.94 4.66
C PRO A 64 8.29 -17.91 3.89
N MET A 65 9.33 -17.36 4.53
CA MET A 65 10.26 -16.42 3.88
C MET A 65 11.49 -17.10 3.25
N LEU A 66 11.51 -18.43 3.23
CA LEU A 66 12.63 -19.25 2.76
C LEU A 66 12.18 -20.15 1.61
N MET A 67 13.10 -20.45 0.71
CA MET A 67 12.88 -21.44 -0.35
C MET A 67 12.75 -22.85 0.24
N PRO A 68 12.03 -23.78 -0.42
CA PRO A 68 11.96 -25.17 0.01
C PRO A 68 13.35 -25.85 -0.06
N ARG A 69 13.59 -26.86 0.79
CA ARG A 69 14.88 -27.58 0.84
C ARG A 69 15.34 -28.18 -0.48
N SER A 70 14.40 -28.63 -1.32
CA SER A 70 14.70 -29.11 -2.68
C SER A 70 15.43 -28.06 -3.52
N TRP A 71 15.09 -26.78 -3.36
CA TRP A 71 15.71 -25.69 -4.08
C TRP A 71 17.18 -25.46 -3.64
N TYR A 72 17.44 -25.52 -2.32
CA TYR A 72 18.82 -25.46 -1.80
C TYR A 72 19.62 -26.69 -2.22
N GLN A 73 18.99 -27.88 -2.25
CA GLN A 73 19.60 -29.11 -2.72
C GLN A 73 20.06 -29.01 -4.18
N GLU A 74 19.26 -28.41 -5.07
CA GLU A 74 19.67 -28.14 -6.46
C GLU A 74 20.90 -27.21 -6.53
N HIS A 75 20.97 -26.18 -5.68
CA HIS A 75 22.09 -25.24 -5.65
C HIS A 75 23.37 -25.88 -5.09
N TRP A 76 23.21 -26.75 -4.10
CA TRP A 76 24.27 -27.59 -3.58
C TRP A 76 24.81 -28.56 -4.63
N GLN A 77 23.93 -29.31 -5.30
CA GLN A 77 24.31 -30.27 -6.34
C GLN A 77 24.96 -29.60 -7.56
N ALA A 78 24.52 -28.38 -7.90
CA ALA A 78 25.13 -27.58 -8.96
C ALA A 78 26.50 -26.96 -8.57
N GLY A 79 26.98 -27.19 -7.34
CA GLY A 79 28.23 -26.61 -6.85
C GLY A 79 28.19 -25.09 -6.64
N ARG A 80 26.99 -24.47 -6.68
CA ARG A 80 26.81 -23.03 -6.41
C ARG A 80 27.04 -22.72 -4.94
N ILE A 81 26.59 -23.59 -4.04
CA ILE A 81 26.89 -23.51 -2.61
C ILE A 81 28.03 -24.50 -2.32
N SER A 82 29.11 -24.03 -1.71
CA SER A 82 30.28 -24.85 -1.37
C SER A 82 30.30 -25.22 0.11
N LYS A 83 31.13 -26.23 0.47
CA LYS A 83 31.38 -26.57 1.89
C LYS A 83 31.94 -25.38 2.67
N ALA A 84 32.73 -24.52 2.03
CA ALA A 84 33.30 -23.33 2.67
C ALA A 84 32.18 -22.35 3.06
N HIS A 85 31.22 -22.09 2.17
CA HIS A 85 30.09 -21.19 2.47
C HIS A 85 29.24 -21.72 3.64
N LEU A 86 29.03 -23.03 3.71
CA LEU A 86 28.29 -23.65 4.84
C LEU A 86 29.07 -23.52 6.15
N ARG A 87 30.38 -23.75 6.15
CA ARG A 87 31.22 -23.59 7.34
C ARG A 87 31.16 -22.15 7.85
N GLU A 88 31.32 -21.17 6.97
CA GLU A 88 31.22 -19.76 7.34
C GLU A 88 29.83 -19.36 7.86
N ALA A 89 28.75 -19.91 7.29
CA ALA A 89 27.39 -19.67 7.77
C ALA A 89 27.16 -20.25 9.18
N ILE A 90 27.68 -21.46 9.45
CA ILE A 90 27.62 -22.08 10.78
C ILE A 90 28.43 -21.25 11.79
N GLU A 91 29.67 -20.88 11.45
CA GLU A 91 30.53 -20.09 12.32
C GLU A 91 29.94 -18.72 12.64
N ALA A 92 29.46 -17.99 11.63
CA ALA A 92 28.87 -16.66 11.80
C ALA A 92 27.57 -16.68 12.62
N SER A 93 26.83 -17.78 12.60
CA SER A 93 25.59 -17.93 13.39
C SER A 93 25.82 -18.47 14.80
N GLY A 94 27.01 -19.02 15.09
CA GLY A 94 27.27 -19.73 16.35
C GLY A 94 26.46 -21.03 16.49
N ALA A 95 25.97 -21.60 15.39
CA ALA A 95 25.16 -22.82 15.41
C ALA A 95 26.01 -24.04 15.79
N ASN A 96 25.48 -24.88 16.68
CA ASN A 96 26.13 -26.12 17.09
C ASN A 96 25.75 -27.27 16.16
N CYS A 97 26.26 -27.26 14.92
CA CYS A 97 26.12 -28.37 13.97
C CYS A 97 27.31 -28.46 13.02
N THR A 98 27.56 -29.64 12.47
CA THR A 98 28.59 -29.87 11.44
C THR A 98 28.06 -29.59 10.02
N VAL A 99 28.97 -29.42 9.07
CA VAL A 99 28.61 -29.26 7.64
C VAL A 99 27.89 -30.53 7.15
N GLU A 100 28.34 -31.70 7.57
CA GLU A 100 27.76 -32.99 7.22
C GLU A 100 26.33 -33.14 7.74
N GLU A 101 26.06 -32.73 8.99
CA GLU A 101 24.71 -32.69 9.56
C GLU A 101 23.79 -31.72 8.80
N LEU A 102 24.32 -30.56 8.42
CA LEU A 102 23.55 -29.57 7.66
C LEU A 102 23.22 -30.07 6.25
N VAL A 103 24.15 -30.75 5.58
CA VAL A 103 23.92 -31.43 4.28
C VAL A 103 22.90 -32.55 4.42
N ALA A 104 23.01 -33.39 5.46
CA ALA A 104 22.04 -34.45 5.71
C ALA A 104 20.62 -33.91 5.94
N SER A 105 20.49 -32.69 6.46
CA SER A 105 19.19 -32.06 6.72
C SER A 105 18.38 -31.76 5.45
N LEU A 106 19.02 -31.62 4.29
CA LEU A 106 18.32 -31.38 3.02
C LEU A 106 17.36 -32.51 2.64
N SER A 107 17.70 -33.74 3.00
CA SER A 107 16.88 -34.92 2.74
C SER A 107 15.69 -35.06 3.69
N ALA A 108 15.67 -34.30 4.80
CA ALA A 108 14.57 -34.32 5.75
C ALA A 108 13.50 -33.31 5.33
N THR A 109 12.23 -33.73 5.27
CA THR A 109 11.12 -32.80 5.11
C THR A 109 10.75 -32.24 6.49
N PRO A 110 10.91 -30.92 6.73
CA PRO A 110 10.56 -30.33 8.03
C PRO A 110 9.05 -30.40 8.25
N THR A 111 8.64 -30.87 9.44
CA THR A 111 7.25 -30.84 9.86
C THR A 111 6.88 -29.41 10.27
N PHE A 112 6.28 -28.67 9.34
CA PHE A 112 5.70 -27.36 9.64
C PHE A 112 4.28 -27.53 10.17
N PRO A 113 3.96 -27.07 11.39
CA PRO A 113 2.58 -26.89 11.79
C PRO A 113 2.02 -25.86 10.81
N GLY A 114 0.96 -26.22 10.10
CA GLY A 114 0.28 -25.28 9.21
C GLY A 114 -0.08 -23.97 9.93
N ARG A 115 -0.47 -22.95 9.18
CA ARG A 115 -0.86 -21.69 9.80
C ARG A 115 -2.00 -21.87 10.81
N LEU A 116 -2.06 -20.96 11.78
CA LEU A 116 -3.13 -20.85 12.76
C LEU A 116 -4.47 -20.61 12.04
N PRO A 117 -5.55 -21.32 12.43
CA PRO A 117 -6.81 -21.28 11.72
C PRO A 117 -7.62 -20.02 12.04
N LEU A 118 -8.34 -19.51 11.04
CA LEU A 118 -9.44 -18.56 11.19
C LEU A 118 -10.80 -19.29 11.17
N ALA A 119 -11.92 -18.62 11.46
CA ALA A 119 -13.25 -19.24 11.44
C ALA A 119 -13.57 -19.87 10.08
N THR A 120 -13.15 -19.21 8.99
CA THR A 120 -13.28 -19.74 7.63
C THR A 120 -12.58 -21.09 7.49
N ASP A 121 -11.38 -21.23 8.06
CA ASP A 121 -10.57 -22.45 7.96
C ASP A 121 -11.20 -23.61 8.74
N LEU A 122 -11.77 -23.32 9.92
CA LEU A 122 -12.45 -24.33 10.74
C LEU A 122 -13.72 -24.87 10.07
N LEU A 123 -14.44 -24.02 9.33
CA LEU A 123 -15.60 -24.44 8.55
C LEU A 123 -15.19 -25.17 7.27
N ASP A 124 -14.21 -24.64 6.54
CA ASP A 124 -13.73 -25.23 5.30
C ASP A 124 -13.11 -26.61 5.53
N ALA A 125 -12.50 -26.87 6.69
CA ALA A 125 -12.00 -28.19 7.07
C ALA A 125 -13.09 -29.29 7.15
N ARG A 126 -14.38 -28.90 7.20
CA ARG A 126 -15.53 -29.82 7.24
C ARG A 126 -16.31 -29.85 5.92
N ARG A 127 -15.83 -29.14 4.90
CA ARG A 127 -16.51 -28.98 3.60
C ARG A 127 -15.69 -29.62 2.48
N ASP A 128 -16.38 -30.04 1.43
CA ASP A 128 -15.72 -30.45 0.18
C ASP A 128 -15.36 -29.22 -0.65
N THR A 129 -14.20 -28.63 -0.36
CA THR A 129 -13.69 -27.45 -1.07
C THR A 129 -13.16 -27.77 -2.48
N CYS A 130 -13.12 -29.04 -2.89
CA CYS A 130 -12.75 -29.40 -4.26
C CYS A 130 -13.89 -29.13 -5.24
N HIS A 131 -15.14 -29.24 -4.78
CA HIS A 131 -16.34 -29.06 -5.61
C HIS A 131 -17.16 -27.83 -5.23
N HIS A 132 -17.01 -27.34 -3.99
CA HIS A 132 -17.72 -26.16 -3.50
C HIS A 132 -16.76 -25.02 -3.19
N MET A 133 -17.26 -23.79 -3.34
CA MET A 133 -16.53 -22.59 -2.93
C MET A 133 -16.19 -22.64 -1.44
N ALA A 134 -14.93 -22.35 -1.12
CA ALA A 134 -14.44 -22.22 0.24
C ALA A 134 -14.94 -20.91 0.86
N TRP A 135 -15.27 -20.94 2.16
CA TRP A 135 -15.62 -19.75 2.93
C TRP A 135 -14.51 -18.71 2.92
N ARG A 136 -13.24 -19.15 2.96
CA ARG A 136 -12.10 -18.26 2.83
C ARG A 136 -12.17 -17.39 1.57
N ASP A 137 -12.44 -18.01 0.42
CA ASP A 137 -12.47 -17.32 -0.87
C ASP A 137 -13.72 -16.42 -0.98
N TYR A 138 -14.87 -16.94 -0.54
CA TYR A 138 -16.12 -16.19 -0.52
C TYR A 138 -16.02 -14.92 0.35
N VAL A 139 -15.56 -15.05 1.60
CA VAL A 139 -15.41 -13.91 2.52
C VAL A 139 -14.40 -12.91 1.97
N THR A 140 -13.26 -13.38 1.46
CA THR A 140 -12.24 -12.52 0.83
C THR A 140 -12.83 -11.73 -0.34
N HIS A 141 -13.58 -12.40 -1.22
CA HIS A 141 -14.22 -11.78 -2.36
C HIS A 141 -15.29 -10.77 -1.94
N HIS A 142 -16.20 -11.16 -1.04
CA HIS A 142 -17.29 -10.30 -0.59
C HIS A 142 -16.79 -9.04 0.12
N VAL A 143 -15.80 -9.17 1.01
CA VAL A 143 -15.15 -8.00 1.62
C VAL A 143 -14.48 -7.14 0.55
N SER A 144 -13.81 -7.77 -0.43
CA SER A 144 -13.14 -7.06 -1.52
C SER A 144 -14.09 -6.27 -2.41
N GLN A 145 -15.30 -6.77 -2.67
CA GLN A 145 -16.32 -6.04 -3.44
C GLN A 145 -16.79 -4.80 -2.69
N GLY A 146 -17.09 -4.96 -1.39
CA GLY A 146 -17.52 -3.83 -0.55
C GLY A 146 -16.44 -2.75 -0.41
N THR A 147 -15.18 -3.15 -0.24
CA THR A 147 -14.05 -2.20 -0.18
C THR A 147 -13.78 -1.56 -1.54
N ALA A 148 -13.87 -2.31 -2.65
CA ALA A 148 -13.72 -1.75 -3.99
C ALA A 148 -14.78 -0.69 -4.30
N ALA A 149 -16.05 -0.97 -3.97
CA ALA A 149 -17.13 -0.01 -4.12
C ALA A 149 -16.92 1.24 -3.24
N TYR A 150 -16.45 1.06 -2.01
CA TYR A 150 -16.21 2.17 -1.08
C TYR A 150 -15.01 3.05 -1.48
N PHE A 151 -13.93 2.45 -1.99
CA PHE A 151 -12.71 3.19 -2.36
C PHE A 151 -12.68 3.63 -3.82
N ASP A 152 -13.74 3.39 -4.59
CA ASP A 152 -13.83 3.88 -5.95
C ASP A 152 -13.81 5.41 -6.00
N GLN A 153 -12.87 5.96 -6.76
CA GLN A 153 -12.68 7.41 -6.93
C GLN A 153 -13.24 7.90 -8.27
N GLY A 154 -14.36 7.32 -8.70
CA GLY A 154 -15.13 7.76 -9.86
C GLY A 154 -14.97 6.92 -11.12
N GLN A 155 -14.68 5.62 -11.00
CA GLN A 155 -14.85 4.69 -12.12
C GLN A 155 -16.33 4.36 -12.34
N ALA A 156 -17.07 4.16 -11.25
CA ALA A 156 -18.52 3.97 -11.27
C ALA A 156 -19.25 5.32 -11.30
N ALA A 157 -20.39 5.35 -11.99
CA ALA A 157 -21.25 6.54 -12.06
C ALA A 157 -22.06 6.76 -10.77
N TRP A 158 -22.13 5.74 -9.91
CA TRP A 158 -22.82 5.73 -8.63
C TRP A 158 -21.93 4.99 -7.63
N GLY A 159 -22.00 5.40 -6.37
CA GLY A 159 -21.19 4.84 -5.29
C GLY A 159 -22.04 4.55 -4.06
N PRO A 160 -21.49 3.80 -3.09
CA PRO A 160 -22.20 3.49 -1.86
C PRO A 160 -22.34 4.72 -0.96
N ASP A 161 -23.27 4.66 0.00
CA ASP A 161 -23.33 5.65 1.07
C ASP A 161 -22.11 5.49 1.99
N HIS A 162 -21.31 6.54 2.14
CA HIS A 162 -20.12 6.57 3.00
C HIS A 162 -20.40 7.01 4.45
N SER A 163 -21.65 7.30 4.81
CA SER A 163 -22.03 7.72 6.16
C SER A 163 -21.60 6.70 7.23
N GLY A 164 -20.90 7.14 8.28
CA GLY A 164 -20.36 6.25 9.31
C GLY A 164 -19.11 5.45 8.90
N GLY A 165 -18.53 5.72 7.74
CA GLY A 165 -17.27 5.10 7.28
C GLY A 165 -17.43 3.70 6.69
N LEU A 166 -16.29 3.03 6.45
CA LEU A 166 -16.22 1.79 5.67
C LEU A 166 -17.09 0.66 6.24
N TYR A 167 -17.01 0.37 7.54
CA TYR A 167 -17.82 -0.67 8.18
C TYR A 167 -19.34 -0.44 8.03
N ALA A 168 -19.83 0.76 8.33
CA ALA A 168 -21.25 1.07 8.20
C ALA A 168 -21.72 1.01 6.74
N SER A 169 -20.89 1.49 5.80
CA SER A 169 -21.14 1.38 4.37
C SER A 169 -21.21 -0.06 3.88
N TRP A 170 -20.27 -0.91 4.33
CA TRP A 170 -20.26 -2.34 4.03
C TRP A 170 -21.52 -3.03 4.56
N ARG A 171 -21.91 -2.78 5.81
CA ARG A 171 -23.13 -3.36 6.40
C ARG A 171 -24.37 -3.05 5.57
N ARG A 172 -24.61 -1.78 5.23
CA ARG A 172 -25.79 -1.37 4.44
C ARG A 172 -25.83 -2.06 3.07
N GLN A 173 -24.69 -2.20 2.41
CA GLN A 173 -24.60 -2.91 1.13
C GLN A 173 -24.90 -4.41 1.31
N SER A 174 -24.28 -5.03 2.32
CA SER A 174 -24.40 -6.45 2.59
C SER A 174 -25.78 -6.87 3.11
N GLU A 175 -26.56 -5.98 3.73
CA GLU A 175 -27.94 -6.29 4.14
C GLU A 175 -28.84 -6.68 2.95
N HIS A 176 -28.52 -6.22 1.76
CA HIS A 176 -29.24 -6.53 0.52
C HIS A 176 -28.53 -7.55 -0.37
N ASP A 177 -27.44 -8.16 0.10
CA ASP A 177 -26.71 -9.18 -0.66
C ASP A 177 -27.34 -10.56 -0.46
N PHE A 178 -27.78 -11.16 -1.58
CA PHE A 178 -28.32 -12.52 -1.62
C PHE A 178 -27.24 -13.58 -1.85
N GLY A 179 -26.01 -13.18 -2.17
CA GLY A 179 -24.86 -14.04 -2.40
C GLY A 179 -24.62 -15.08 -1.31
N PRO A 180 -24.66 -14.73 -0.01
CA PRO A 180 -24.41 -15.70 1.05
C PRO A 180 -25.43 -16.84 1.05
N ALA A 181 -26.71 -16.52 0.82
CA ALA A 181 -27.77 -17.53 0.74
C ALA A 181 -27.68 -18.34 -0.55
N MET A 182 -27.49 -17.69 -1.71
CA MET A 182 -27.52 -18.34 -3.02
C MET A 182 -26.28 -19.17 -3.32
N LEU A 183 -25.09 -18.67 -2.97
CA LEU A 183 -23.81 -19.31 -3.33
C LEU A 183 -23.27 -20.21 -2.23
N MET A 184 -23.50 -19.84 -0.96
CA MET A 184 -22.91 -20.54 0.19
C MET A 184 -23.92 -21.33 1.03
N GLY A 185 -25.22 -21.24 0.72
CA GLY A 185 -26.29 -21.86 1.51
C GLY A 185 -26.47 -21.22 2.89
N TYR A 186 -25.98 -19.99 3.08
CA TYR A 186 -26.00 -19.29 4.36
C TYR A 186 -27.29 -18.48 4.51
N HIS A 187 -28.36 -19.17 4.91
CA HIS A 187 -29.67 -18.56 5.10
C HIS A 187 -29.71 -17.66 6.36
N GLY A 188 -30.51 -16.59 6.28
CA GLY A 188 -30.66 -15.64 7.39
C GLY A 188 -29.51 -14.63 7.53
N PHE A 189 -28.63 -14.52 6.53
CA PHE A 189 -27.51 -13.56 6.52
C PHE A 189 -27.91 -12.15 6.93
N SER A 190 -28.82 -11.53 6.17
CA SER A 190 -29.25 -10.15 6.40
C SER A 190 -29.95 -9.95 7.75
N GLN A 191 -30.52 -11.01 8.35
CA GLN A 191 -31.12 -10.93 9.69
C GLN A 191 -30.03 -10.87 10.76
N ARG A 192 -29.02 -11.75 10.69
CA ARG A 192 -27.88 -11.74 11.61
C ARG A 192 -26.99 -10.52 11.43
N LEU A 193 -26.79 -10.07 10.19
CA LEU A 193 -26.02 -8.84 9.93
C LEU A 193 -26.66 -7.61 10.62
N ARG A 194 -27.99 -7.57 10.74
CA ARG A 194 -28.71 -6.50 11.45
C ARG A 194 -28.54 -6.55 12.97
N THR A 195 -28.25 -7.71 13.56
CA THR A 195 -28.02 -7.82 15.02
C THR A 195 -26.63 -7.35 15.44
N LEU A 196 -25.69 -7.23 14.49
CA LEU A 196 -24.34 -6.75 14.79
C LEU A 196 -24.34 -5.28 15.28
N PRO A 197 -23.42 -4.90 16.19
CA PRO A 197 -23.25 -3.51 16.62
C PRO A 197 -22.98 -2.54 15.46
N ALA A 198 -23.61 -1.35 15.49
CA ALA A 198 -23.48 -0.33 14.44
C ALA A 198 -22.08 0.32 14.40
N ASP A 199 -21.46 0.46 15.57
CA ASP A 199 -20.12 1.01 15.72
C ASP A 199 -19.05 -0.08 15.51
N PRO A 200 -18.00 0.17 14.70
CA PRO A 200 -16.97 -0.83 14.42
C PRO A 200 -16.16 -1.23 15.67
N MET A 201 -15.91 -0.31 16.61
CA MET A 201 -15.19 -0.64 17.84
C MET A 201 -16.07 -1.51 18.76
N ALA A 202 -17.35 -1.18 18.89
CA ALA A 202 -18.31 -1.99 19.64
C ALA A 202 -18.44 -3.41 19.06
N LEU A 203 -18.38 -3.56 17.73
CA LEU A 203 -18.34 -4.88 17.10
C LEU A 203 -17.07 -5.65 17.52
N ILE A 204 -15.89 -5.02 17.45
CA ILE A 204 -14.64 -5.68 17.81
C ILE A 204 -14.68 -6.14 19.27
N GLU A 205 -15.19 -5.29 20.17
CA GLU A 205 -15.37 -5.59 21.59
C GLU A 205 -16.36 -6.73 21.85
N ALA A 206 -17.45 -6.80 21.09
CA ALA A 206 -18.42 -7.90 21.18
C ALA A 206 -17.87 -9.21 20.59
N ALA A 207 -17.07 -9.13 19.53
CA ALA A 207 -16.58 -10.29 18.79
C ALA A 207 -15.61 -11.15 19.59
N ILE A 208 -14.67 -10.51 20.29
CA ILE A 208 -13.62 -11.20 21.04
C ILE A 208 -14.14 -12.19 22.10
N PRO A 209 -15.05 -11.81 23.02
CA PRO A 209 -15.58 -12.75 24.00
C PRO A 209 -16.46 -13.83 23.37
N ALA A 210 -17.28 -13.49 22.36
CA ALA A 210 -18.14 -14.45 21.68
C ALA A 210 -17.34 -15.54 20.94
N LEU A 211 -16.24 -15.16 20.27
CA LEU A 211 -15.32 -16.07 19.59
C LEU A 211 -14.31 -16.73 20.55
N ARG A 212 -14.33 -16.37 21.84
CA ARG A 212 -13.46 -16.90 22.91
C ARG A 212 -11.96 -16.76 22.60
N ILE A 213 -11.56 -15.67 21.94
CA ILE A 213 -10.15 -15.44 21.58
C ILE A 213 -9.34 -15.14 22.86
N PRO A 214 -8.29 -15.95 23.15
CA PRO A 214 -7.49 -15.81 24.36
C PRO A 214 -6.69 -14.50 24.37
N VAL A 215 -6.46 -13.92 25.55
CA VAL A 215 -5.88 -12.58 25.71
C VAL A 215 -4.52 -12.47 25.05
N GLU A 216 -3.69 -13.49 25.26
CA GLU A 216 -2.33 -13.64 24.72
C GLU A 216 -2.29 -13.69 23.18
N GLY A 217 -3.36 -14.17 22.53
CA GLY A 217 -3.42 -14.35 21.08
C GLY A 217 -4.07 -13.19 20.30
N ARG A 218 -4.61 -12.16 20.97
CA ARG A 218 -5.48 -11.16 20.33
C ARG A 218 -4.80 -10.32 19.24
N GLU A 219 -3.62 -9.74 19.52
CA GLU A 219 -2.88 -8.95 18.52
C GLU A 219 -2.55 -9.82 17.30
N ALA A 220 -2.07 -11.04 17.53
CA ALA A 220 -1.71 -11.99 16.48
C ALA A 220 -2.93 -12.40 15.64
N TYR A 221 -4.07 -12.64 16.27
CA TYR A 221 -5.32 -12.95 15.60
C TYR A 221 -5.83 -11.80 14.74
N PHE A 222 -5.82 -10.56 15.26
CA PHE A 222 -6.16 -9.37 14.47
C PHE A 222 -5.23 -9.18 13.27
N THR A 223 -3.93 -9.43 13.47
CA THR A 223 -2.95 -9.39 12.38
C THR A 223 -3.27 -10.44 11.32
N ALA A 224 -3.55 -11.69 11.70
CA ALA A 224 -3.91 -12.74 10.76
C ALA A 224 -5.20 -12.42 9.97
N LEU A 225 -6.22 -11.84 10.63
CA LEU A 225 -7.44 -11.39 9.96
C LEU A 225 -7.16 -10.31 8.91
N LEU A 226 -6.37 -9.28 9.25
CA LEU A 226 -6.00 -8.23 8.30
C LEU A 226 -5.15 -8.78 7.15
N MET A 227 -4.20 -9.67 7.44
CA MET A 227 -3.36 -10.27 6.39
C MET A 227 -4.13 -11.25 5.50
N SER A 228 -5.25 -11.84 5.96
CA SER A 228 -6.13 -12.66 5.10
C SER A 228 -6.71 -11.88 3.91
N ILE A 229 -6.73 -10.55 4.00
CA ILE A 229 -7.15 -9.61 2.96
C ILE A 229 -6.08 -8.54 2.72
N ASN A 230 -4.80 -8.98 2.69
CA ASN A 230 -3.62 -8.09 2.76
C ASN A 230 -3.66 -6.92 1.77
N GLY A 231 -4.14 -7.12 0.53
CA GLY A 231 -4.23 -6.04 -0.46
C GLY A 231 -5.05 -4.83 0.03
N TRP A 232 -6.25 -5.07 0.58
CA TRP A 232 -7.11 -4.01 1.12
C TRP A 232 -6.59 -3.46 2.45
N SER A 233 -6.01 -4.32 3.29
CA SER A 233 -5.36 -3.89 4.52
C SER A 233 -4.19 -2.95 4.23
N SER A 234 -3.36 -3.25 3.24
CA SER A 234 -2.25 -2.40 2.78
C SER A 234 -2.74 -1.09 2.17
N TRP A 235 -3.86 -1.10 1.45
CA TRP A 235 -4.50 0.13 0.98
C TRP A 235 -4.98 1.01 2.13
N CYS A 236 -5.64 0.43 3.14
CA CYS A 236 -6.07 1.18 4.32
C CYS A 236 -4.87 1.68 5.15
N ALA A 237 -3.80 0.89 5.27
CA ALA A 237 -2.54 1.31 5.88
C ALA A 237 -1.91 2.50 5.12
N TYR A 238 -2.00 2.50 3.78
CA TYR A 238 -1.60 3.64 2.95
C TYR A 238 -2.44 4.89 3.24
N GLN A 239 -3.77 4.78 3.34
CA GLN A 239 -4.63 5.93 3.68
C GLN A 239 -4.27 6.52 5.03
N ARG A 240 -4.05 5.67 6.03
CA ARG A 240 -3.56 6.05 7.37
C ARG A 240 -2.19 6.71 7.33
N TRP A 241 -1.27 6.20 6.54
CA TRP A 241 0.03 6.84 6.33
C TRP A 241 -0.13 8.26 5.77
N GLN A 242 -0.93 8.43 4.71
CA GLN A 242 -1.16 9.74 4.10
C GLN A 242 -1.83 10.72 5.07
N ALA A 243 -2.81 10.27 5.86
CA ALA A 243 -3.45 11.09 6.88
C ALA A 243 -2.42 11.57 7.92
N ARG A 244 -1.55 10.68 8.39
CA ARG A 244 -0.51 10.99 9.39
C ARG A 244 0.55 11.94 8.88
N LEU A 245 0.94 11.85 7.60
CA LEU A 245 1.79 12.88 6.97
C LEU A 245 1.14 14.28 7.04
N ALA A 246 -0.19 14.34 6.96
CA ALA A 246 -0.95 15.58 7.10
C ALA A 246 -1.36 15.89 8.56
N LYS A 247 -0.72 15.25 9.56
CA LYS A 247 -1.03 15.39 11.00
C LYS A 247 -2.50 15.07 11.36
N ARG A 248 -3.12 14.18 10.60
CA ARG A 248 -4.44 13.59 10.87
C ARG A 248 -4.29 12.09 11.13
N ASP A 249 -5.38 11.40 11.43
CA ASP A 249 -5.39 9.93 11.44
C ASP A 249 -6.54 9.39 10.59
N ASP A 250 -6.48 8.10 10.30
CA ASP A 250 -7.46 7.40 9.46
C ASP A 250 -7.84 6.06 10.08
N GLU A 251 -9.13 5.80 10.22
CA GLU A 251 -9.66 4.60 10.88
C GLU A 251 -10.07 3.48 9.91
N HIS A 252 -9.87 3.63 8.60
CA HIS A 252 -10.39 2.65 7.63
C HIS A 252 -9.85 1.23 7.85
N ILE A 253 -8.59 1.08 8.29
CA ILE A 253 -8.02 -0.25 8.60
C ILE A 253 -8.68 -0.89 9.85
N VAL A 254 -9.13 -0.09 10.81
CA VAL A 254 -9.89 -0.57 11.99
C VAL A 254 -11.30 -0.98 11.56
N HIS A 255 -11.93 -0.20 10.68
CA HIS A 255 -13.21 -0.57 10.08
C HIS A 255 -13.09 -1.88 9.26
N LEU A 256 -11.98 -2.07 8.56
CA LEU A 256 -11.71 -3.30 7.81
C LEU A 256 -11.52 -4.51 8.74
N LEU A 257 -10.80 -4.34 9.85
CA LEU A 257 -10.71 -5.36 10.90
C LEU A 257 -12.10 -5.71 11.46
N ALA A 258 -12.93 -4.69 11.73
CA ALA A 258 -14.31 -4.89 12.16
C ALA A 258 -15.10 -5.71 11.12
N ILE A 259 -15.02 -5.39 9.83
CA ILE A 259 -15.66 -6.19 8.77
C ILE A 259 -15.19 -7.66 8.80
N ARG A 260 -13.89 -7.91 8.98
CA ARG A 260 -13.40 -9.28 9.08
C ARG A 260 -13.91 -10.00 10.33
N LEU A 261 -13.90 -9.35 11.50
CA LEU A 261 -14.48 -9.93 12.72
C LEU A 261 -16.00 -10.14 12.62
N ALA A 262 -16.72 -9.27 11.89
CA ALA A 262 -18.13 -9.47 11.58
C ALA A 262 -18.36 -10.82 10.91
N TRP A 263 -17.54 -11.16 9.92
CA TRP A 263 -17.60 -12.46 9.26
C TRP A 263 -17.26 -13.63 10.18
N GLU A 264 -16.25 -13.48 11.06
CA GLU A 264 -15.94 -14.53 12.05
C GLU A 264 -17.15 -14.80 12.96
N LEU A 265 -17.83 -13.75 13.42
CA LEU A 265 -19.05 -13.88 14.23
C LEU A 265 -20.22 -14.47 13.46
N LEU A 266 -20.49 -13.97 12.25
CA LEU A 266 -21.57 -14.48 11.42
C LEU A 266 -21.36 -15.97 11.16
N LEU A 267 -20.15 -16.40 10.81
CA LEU A 267 -19.85 -17.82 10.61
C LEU A 267 -20.02 -18.64 11.89
N HIS A 268 -19.59 -18.12 13.04
CA HIS A 268 -19.78 -18.77 14.33
C HIS A 268 -21.26 -18.94 14.70
N GLU A 269 -22.08 -17.90 14.56
CA GLU A 269 -23.51 -17.94 14.85
C GLU A 269 -24.28 -18.76 13.82
N GLY A 270 -23.82 -18.72 12.57
CA GLY A 270 -24.39 -19.41 11.41
C GLY A 270 -24.34 -20.93 11.49
N TYR A 271 -23.26 -21.44 12.07
CA TYR A 271 -22.94 -22.86 12.16
C TYR A 271 -22.54 -23.22 13.60
N PRO A 272 -23.47 -23.16 14.57
CA PRO A 272 -23.17 -23.45 15.97
C PRO A 272 -22.58 -24.86 16.18
N GLU A 273 -23.02 -25.84 15.39
CA GLU A 273 -22.53 -27.22 15.40
C GLU A 273 -21.06 -27.37 14.96
N ALA A 274 -20.52 -26.36 14.26
CA ALA A 274 -19.12 -26.36 13.85
C ALA A 274 -18.16 -26.06 15.01
N GLY A 275 -18.65 -25.54 16.14
CA GLY A 275 -17.82 -25.28 17.32
C GLY A 275 -16.70 -24.26 17.07
N VAL A 276 -16.92 -23.29 16.17
CA VAL A 276 -15.92 -22.29 15.72
C VAL A 276 -15.21 -21.63 16.90
N ALA A 277 -15.94 -21.05 17.85
CA ALA A 277 -15.35 -20.37 19.01
C ALA A 277 -14.47 -21.29 19.87
N ALA A 278 -14.86 -22.56 20.05
CA ALA A 278 -14.04 -23.51 20.79
C ALA A 278 -12.76 -23.90 20.03
N GLY A 279 -12.87 -24.10 18.71
CA GLY A 279 -11.72 -24.38 17.84
C GLY A 279 -10.72 -23.22 17.81
N LEU A 280 -11.21 -21.98 17.69
CA LEU A 280 -10.38 -20.78 17.76
C LEU A 280 -9.72 -20.64 19.13
N ALA A 281 -10.47 -20.79 20.22
CA ALA A 281 -9.93 -20.71 21.58
C ALA A 281 -8.82 -21.75 21.83
N PHE A 282 -8.96 -22.97 21.31
CA PHE A 282 -7.95 -24.01 21.41
C PHE A 282 -6.70 -23.66 20.60
N ALA A 283 -6.86 -23.34 19.32
CA ALA A 283 -5.73 -23.10 18.42
C ALA A 283 -4.92 -21.86 18.81
N TRP A 284 -5.60 -20.75 19.16
CA TRP A 284 -4.94 -19.48 19.45
C TRP A 284 -4.33 -19.40 20.85
N ARG A 285 -4.68 -20.30 21.77
CA ARG A 285 -3.99 -20.45 23.07
C ARG A 285 -2.57 -20.97 22.89
N GLY A 286 -2.34 -21.80 21.86
CA GLY A 286 -1.03 -22.36 21.53
C GLY A 286 -0.22 -21.55 20.51
N ALA A 287 -0.62 -20.32 20.18
CA ALA A 287 -0.05 -19.55 19.08
C ALA A 287 1.47 -19.34 19.20
N GLU A 288 1.97 -19.01 20.39
CA GLU A 288 3.41 -18.85 20.64
C GLU A 288 4.19 -20.16 20.50
N GLY A 289 3.57 -21.28 20.90
CA GLY A 289 4.14 -22.62 20.70
C GLY A 289 4.28 -22.96 19.22
N VAL A 290 3.29 -22.61 18.40
CA VAL A 290 3.34 -22.78 16.94
C VAL A 290 4.49 -21.97 16.33
N VAL A 291 4.63 -20.69 16.70
CA VAL A 291 5.74 -19.84 16.24
C VAL A 291 7.09 -20.42 16.65
N SER A 292 7.22 -20.86 17.90
CA SER A 292 8.47 -21.44 18.42
C SER A 292 8.84 -22.74 17.69
N HIS A 293 7.86 -23.60 17.41
CA HIS A 293 8.06 -24.82 16.64
C HIS A 293 8.55 -24.50 15.22
N ILE A 294 7.90 -23.55 14.53
CA ILE A 294 8.31 -23.14 13.18
C ILE A 294 9.73 -22.58 13.20
N GLN A 295 10.06 -21.73 14.19
CA GLN A 295 11.39 -21.16 14.35
C GLN A 295 12.47 -22.25 14.49
N ALA A 296 12.20 -23.28 15.29
CA ALA A 296 13.09 -24.43 15.42
C ALA A 296 13.20 -25.22 14.10
N ALA A 297 12.09 -25.46 13.41
CA ALA A 297 12.03 -26.22 12.16
C ALA A 297 12.84 -25.56 11.02
N GLN A 298 12.80 -24.23 10.91
CA GLN A 298 13.50 -23.46 9.87
C GLN A 298 14.96 -23.10 10.24
N SER A 299 15.45 -23.45 11.43
CA SER A 299 16.78 -23.04 11.92
C SER A 299 17.92 -23.40 10.97
N ARG A 300 17.92 -24.63 10.45
CA ARG A 300 18.87 -25.11 9.45
C ARG A 300 18.70 -24.44 8.09
N ASP A 301 17.47 -24.10 7.73
CA ASP A 301 17.14 -23.48 6.44
C ASP A 301 17.70 -22.04 6.38
N TRP A 302 17.78 -21.34 7.51
CA TRP A 302 18.48 -20.05 7.61
C TRP A 302 20.00 -20.15 7.40
N LEU A 303 20.63 -21.26 7.81
CA LEU A 303 22.05 -21.50 7.52
C LEU A 303 22.28 -21.72 6.03
N TRP A 304 21.38 -22.45 5.38
CA TRP A 304 21.38 -22.61 3.92
C TRP A 304 21.20 -21.28 3.18
N GLN A 305 20.26 -20.45 3.64
CA GLN A 305 20.05 -19.12 3.08
C GLN A 305 21.29 -18.22 3.23
N ALA A 306 21.93 -18.21 4.42
CA ALA A 306 23.15 -17.45 4.64
C ALA A 306 24.32 -17.96 3.77
N ALA A 307 24.46 -19.27 3.61
CA ALA A 307 25.48 -19.85 2.73
C ALA A 307 25.24 -19.51 1.25
N LEU A 308 23.97 -19.46 0.81
CA LEU A 308 23.59 -19.02 -0.53
C LEU A 308 23.95 -17.54 -0.75
N GLU A 309 23.62 -16.67 0.20
CA GLU A 309 23.93 -15.24 0.11
C GLU A 309 25.44 -15.02 0.01
N ARG A 310 26.23 -15.74 0.81
CA ARG A 310 27.71 -15.74 0.73
C ARG A 310 28.20 -16.20 -0.64
N ALA A 311 27.65 -17.29 -1.16
CA ALA A 311 28.00 -17.82 -2.48
C ALA A 311 27.80 -16.80 -3.61
N TYR A 312 26.78 -15.95 -3.48
CA TYR A 312 26.52 -14.86 -4.41
C TYR A 312 27.45 -13.65 -4.17
N GLN A 313 27.63 -13.26 -2.90
CA GLN A 313 28.37 -12.06 -2.51
C GLN A 313 29.88 -12.19 -2.76
N GLU A 314 30.46 -13.36 -2.54
CA GLU A 314 31.91 -13.58 -2.67
C GLU A 314 32.45 -13.24 -4.09
N PRO A 315 31.96 -13.83 -5.19
CA PRO A 315 32.44 -13.49 -6.52
C PRO A 315 32.14 -12.03 -6.87
N LEU A 316 30.97 -11.50 -6.45
CA LEU A 316 30.60 -10.10 -6.68
C LEU A 316 31.59 -9.14 -6.01
N ALA A 317 31.88 -9.35 -4.72
CA ALA A 317 32.82 -8.54 -3.96
C ALA A 317 34.21 -8.61 -4.58
N ARG A 318 34.68 -9.81 -4.95
CA ARG A 318 35.96 -10.00 -5.65
C ARG A 318 36.01 -9.22 -6.96
N SER A 319 34.96 -9.31 -7.79
CA SER A 319 34.89 -8.57 -9.06
C SER A 319 34.88 -7.06 -8.86
N LEU A 320 34.16 -6.55 -7.85
CA LEU A 320 34.13 -5.12 -7.52
C LEU A 320 35.49 -4.62 -7.03
N MET A 321 36.18 -5.40 -6.20
CA MET A 321 37.53 -5.06 -5.72
C MET A 321 38.58 -5.12 -6.83
N ALA A 322 38.49 -6.11 -7.74
CA ALA A 322 39.39 -6.23 -8.89
C ALA A 322 39.17 -5.14 -9.94
N GLY A 323 37.91 -4.70 -10.11
CA GLY A 323 37.51 -3.68 -11.08
C GLY A 323 37.52 -2.25 -10.56
N ALA A 324 38.03 -2.01 -9.35
CA ALA A 324 38.10 -0.66 -8.78
C ALA A 324 38.99 0.23 -9.68
N PRO A 325 38.43 1.25 -10.35
CA PRO A 325 39.24 2.12 -11.19
C PRO A 325 40.26 2.84 -10.32
N GLN A 326 41.49 2.98 -10.81
CA GLN A 326 42.43 3.94 -10.23
C GLN A 326 41.74 5.31 -10.19
N PRO A 327 41.82 6.06 -9.08
CA PRO A 327 41.22 7.39 -9.01
C PRO A 327 41.77 8.22 -10.17
N ALA A 328 40.88 8.57 -11.10
CA ALA A 328 41.23 9.43 -12.22
C ALA A 328 41.72 10.76 -11.64
N VAL A 329 42.87 11.25 -12.13
CA VAL A 329 43.37 12.57 -11.78
C VAL A 329 42.40 13.59 -12.38
N VAL A 330 41.42 14.02 -11.58
CA VAL A 330 40.56 15.14 -11.93
C VAL A 330 41.40 16.41 -11.78
N GLU A 331 41.33 17.33 -12.75
CA GLU A 331 41.93 18.66 -12.57
C GLU A 331 41.42 19.27 -11.24
N THR A 332 42.24 20.09 -10.58
CA THR A 332 41.91 20.68 -9.26
C THR A 332 40.60 21.49 -9.26
N THR A 333 40.11 21.89 -10.45
CA THR A 333 38.77 22.42 -10.68
C THR A 333 38.24 21.95 -12.04
N PRO A 334 37.17 21.13 -12.10
CA PRO A 334 36.59 20.70 -13.38
C PRO A 334 35.94 21.88 -14.11
N ALA A 335 35.98 21.87 -15.44
CA ALA A 335 35.28 22.84 -16.28
C ALA A 335 33.75 22.73 -16.16
N VAL A 336 33.24 21.53 -15.92
CA VAL A 336 31.82 21.26 -15.67
C VAL A 336 31.67 20.35 -14.46
N GLN A 337 30.86 20.75 -13.50
CA GLN A 337 30.40 19.91 -12.41
C GLN A 337 28.88 19.79 -12.48
N ALA A 338 28.37 18.57 -12.63
CA ALA A 338 26.94 18.31 -12.80
C ALA A 338 26.44 17.32 -11.75
N VAL A 339 25.29 17.60 -11.13
CA VAL A 339 24.69 16.74 -10.11
C VAL A 339 23.49 16.00 -10.70
N PHE A 340 23.50 14.68 -10.59
CA PHE A 340 22.45 13.78 -11.07
C PHE A 340 21.81 13.01 -9.91
N CYS A 341 20.67 12.37 -10.16
CA CYS A 341 20.12 11.42 -9.21
C CYS A 341 21.14 10.29 -8.94
N ILE A 342 21.23 9.78 -7.71
CA ILE A 342 22.08 8.63 -7.37
C ILE A 342 21.56 7.30 -7.96
N ASP A 343 20.35 7.31 -8.51
CA ASP A 343 19.72 6.16 -9.16
C ASP A 343 20.57 5.62 -10.34
N VAL A 344 20.72 4.30 -10.40
CA VAL A 344 21.52 3.57 -11.39
C VAL A 344 21.11 3.85 -12.84
N ARG A 345 19.88 4.30 -13.09
CA ARG A 345 19.42 4.69 -14.44
C ARG A 345 20.14 5.92 -14.98
N SER A 346 20.65 6.77 -14.10
CA SER A 346 21.45 7.94 -14.50
C SER A 346 22.90 7.58 -14.84
N GLU A 347 23.39 6.41 -14.41
CA GLU A 347 24.80 6.03 -14.46
C GLU A 347 25.36 6.02 -15.88
N VAL A 348 24.61 5.47 -16.85
CA VAL A 348 25.02 5.42 -18.26
C VAL A 348 25.22 6.82 -18.82
N TYR A 349 24.32 7.75 -18.49
CA TYR A 349 24.43 9.14 -18.92
C TYR A 349 25.62 9.85 -18.25
N ARG A 350 25.80 9.66 -16.95
CA ARG A 350 26.91 10.23 -16.18
C ARG A 350 28.26 9.81 -16.75
N ARG A 351 28.43 8.50 -17.01
CA ARG A 351 29.66 7.96 -17.61
C ARG A 351 29.92 8.51 -19.01
N ALA A 352 28.89 8.59 -19.86
CA ALA A 352 29.03 9.15 -21.20
C ALA A 352 29.40 10.65 -21.16
N LEU A 353 28.85 11.39 -20.20
CA LEU A 353 29.14 12.81 -20.01
C LEU A 353 30.58 13.02 -19.51
N GLU A 354 31.04 12.24 -18.54
CA GLU A 354 32.44 12.26 -18.07
C GLU A 354 33.43 11.87 -19.18
N ALA A 355 33.10 10.83 -19.95
CA ALA A 355 33.94 10.36 -21.06
C ALA A 355 34.03 11.36 -22.22
N SER A 356 33.05 12.25 -22.38
CA SER A 356 33.05 13.26 -23.45
C SER A 356 34.21 14.27 -23.31
N SER A 357 34.76 14.45 -22.11
CA SER A 357 35.86 15.36 -21.82
C SER A 357 36.56 14.94 -20.53
N THR A 358 37.34 13.87 -20.63
CA THR A 358 38.10 13.27 -19.52
C THR A 358 38.91 14.32 -18.76
N GLY A 359 38.78 14.32 -17.43
CA GLY A 359 39.49 15.24 -16.52
C GLY A 359 38.84 16.62 -16.38
N LYS A 360 37.93 17.02 -17.29
CA LYS A 360 37.27 18.34 -17.29
C LYS A 360 35.81 18.30 -16.84
N VAL A 361 35.15 17.16 -16.97
CA VAL A 361 33.75 16.99 -16.58
C VAL A 361 33.68 16.04 -15.40
N GLN A 362 32.96 16.45 -14.36
CA GLN A 362 32.74 15.67 -13.15
C GLN A 362 31.24 15.55 -12.89
N THR A 363 30.73 14.32 -12.69
CA THR A 363 29.38 14.11 -12.18
C THR A 363 29.36 13.75 -10.70
N MET A 364 28.32 14.18 -10.00
CA MET A 364 28.03 13.79 -8.62
C MET A 364 26.64 13.18 -8.52
N GLY A 365 26.45 12.25 -7.60
CA GLY A 365 25.14 11.68 -7.28
C GLY A 365 24.49 12.40 -6.09
N PHE A 366 23.19 12.66 -6.18
CA PHE A 366 22.36 13.17 -5.09
C PHE A 366 21.09 12.34 -4.99
N ALA A 367 20.66 12.01 -3.77
CA ALA A 367 19.44 11.23 -3.57
C ALA A 367 18.18 12.11 -3.75
N GLY A 368 17.27 11.68 -4.61
CA GLY A 368 15.95 12.30 -4.75
C GLY A 368 15.92 13.58 -5.59
N PHE A 369 14.86 14.36 -5.38
CA PHE A 369 14.47 15.50 -6.23
C PHE A 369 15.18 16.80 -5.81
N PHE A 370 16.48 16.73 -5.51
CA PHE A 370 17.26 17.88 -5.01
C PHE A 370 16.65 18.58 -3.78
N ALA A 371 15.97 17.80 -2.92
CA ALA A 371 15.20 18.29 -1.77
C ALA A 371 14.08 19.31 -2.12
N LEU A 372 13.63 19.34 -3.38
CA LEU A 372 12.50 20.16 -3.82
C LEU A 372 11.20 19.34 -3.73
N PHE A 373 10.50 19.44 -2.60
CA PHE A 373 9.21 18.77 -2.39
C PHE A 373 8.08 19.58 -3.00
N ILE A 374 7.91 19.48 -4.32
CA ILE A 374 6.97 20.31 -5.07
C ILE A 374 5.70 19.53 -5.42
N GLU A 375 4.55 20.18 -5.33
CA GLU A 375 3.34 19.78 -6.06
C GLU A 375 3.17 20.71 -7.27
N TYR A 376 2.71 20.15 -8.39
CA TYR A 376 2.40 20.90 -9.59
C TYR A 376 0.89 21.03 -9.77
N ARG A 377 0.43 22.27 -9.96
CA ARG A 377 -0.96 22.61 -10.25
C ARG A 377 -1.05 23.22 -11.65
N PRO A 378 -1.55 22.49 -12.67
CA PRO A 378 -1.75 23.05 -14.00
C PRO A 378 -2.70 24.23 -13.96
N LEU A 379 -2.40 25.28 -14.73
CA LEU A 379 -3.24 26.48 -14.78
C LEU A 379 -4.68 26.14 -15.20
N GLY A 380 -5.67 26.71 -14.52
CA GLY A 380 -7.10 26.53 -14.85
C GLY A 380 -7.64 25.12 -14.59
N SER A 381 -6.96 24.32 -13.78
CA SER A 381 -7.38 22.98 -13.35
C SER A 381 -7.39 22.88 -11.82
N GLU A 382 -8.27 22.05 -11.27
CA GLU A 382 -8.28 21.69 -9.85
C GLU A 382 -7.37 20.49 -9.54
N MET A 383 -6.81 19.85 -10.59
CA MET A 383 -5.87 18.75 -10.44
C MET A 383 -4.57 19.22 -9.78
N VAL A 384 -4.11 18.47 -8.77
CA VAL A 384 -2.81 18.64 -8.14
C VAL A 384 -2.00 17.36 -8.35
N ARG A 385 -0.77 17.51 -8.83
CA ARG A 385 0.14 16.38 -9.09
C ARG A 385 1.36 16.50 -8.20
N PRO A 386 1.57 15.59 -7.22
CA PRO A 386 2.81 15.59 -6.47
C PRO A 386 3.99 15.27 -7.41
N GLN A 387 5.08 16.02 -7.29
CA GLN A 387 6.35 15.83 -7.98
C GLN A 387 7.45 15.64 -6.93
N LEU A 388 7.23 14.66 -6.06
CA LEU A 388 8.08 14.33 -4.92
C LEU A 388 7.99 12.83 -4.61
N PRO A 389 8.90 12.25 -3.80
CA PRO A 389 8.77 10.88 -3.33
C PRO A 389 7.46 10.75 -2.54
N GLY A 390 6.63 9.74 -2.81
CA GLY A 390 5.32 9.59 -2.16
C GLY A 390 5.37 9.23 -0.66
N LEU A 391 6.56 9.11 -0.07
CA LEU A 391 6.80 9.03 1.37
C LEU A 391 6.78 10.42 2.05
N LEU A 392 6.86 11.50 1.26
CA LEU A 392 6.99 12.87 1.76
C LEU A 392 5.74 13.69 1.44
N HIS A 393 5.60 14.84 2.10
CA HIS A 393 4.54 15.81 1.84
C HIS A 393 5.09 17.00 1.04
N PRO A 394 4.34 17.57 0.06
CA PRO A 394 4.77 18.77 -0.65
C PRO A 394 4.94 19.95 0.32
N ALA A 395 6.02 20.70 0.13
CA ALA A 395 6.30 21.96 0.81
C ALA A 395 6.09 23.18 -0.09
N LEU A 396 6.15 22.99 -1.41
CA LEU A 396 6.04 24.03 -2.42
C LEU A 396 4.96 23.66 -3.43
N CYS A 397 4.19 24.64 -3.89
CA CYS A 397 3.25 24.52 -5.00
C CYS A 397 3.78 25.31 -6.20
N VAL A 398 3.83 24.63 -7.33
CA VAL A 398 4.33 25.13 -8.61
C VAL A 398 3.18 25.23 -9.59
N THR A 399 3.03 26.36 -10.27
CA THR A 399 1.98 26.57 -11.28
C THR A 399 2.50 27.37 -12.47
N ASP A 400 1.82 27.24 -13.61
CA ASP A 400 2.16 27.99 -14.82
C ASP A 400 1.71 29.45 -14.64
N GLU A 401 2.57 30.39 -15.03
CA GLU A 401 2.25 31.81 -15.07
C GLU A 401 2.68 32.42 -16.42
N CYS A 402 1.94 33.42 -16.88
CA CYS A 402 2.33 34.27 -18.00
C CYS A 402 2.99 35.56 -17.50
N ASP A 403 3.72 36.24 -18.39
CA ASP A 403 4.38 37.53 -18.09
C ASP A 403 3.45 38.62 -17.51
N SER A 404 2.13 38.49 -17.70
CA SER A 404 1.09 39.37 -17.13
C SER A 404 0.05 38.59 -16.31
N HIS A 405 -0.30 39.11 -15.13
CA HIS A 405 -1.32 38.53 -14.25
C HIS A 405 -2.69 38.43 -14.93
N ALA A 406 -3.08 39.47 -15.69
CA ALA A 406 -4.36 39.50 -16.40
C ALA A 406 -4.45 38.40 -17.47
N HIS A 407 -3.35 38.12 -18.18
CA HIS A 407 -3.29 37.04 -19.15
C HIS A 407 -3.37 35.66 -18.49
N THR A 408 -2.73 35.50 -17.33
CA THR A 408 -2.79 34.25 -16.54
C THR A 408 -4.23 33.95 -16.12
N GLU A 409 -4.97 34.95 -15.61
CA GLU A 409 -6.38 34.79 -15.22
C GLU A 409 -7.30 34.47 -16.41
N GLU A 410 -7.11 35.14 -17.55
CA GLU A 410 -7.86 34.88 -18.77
C GLU A 410 -7.67 33.44 -19.26
N LEU A 411 -6.42 32.97 -19.32
CA LEU A 411 -6.09 31.62 -19.74
C LEU A 411 -6.60 30.58 -18.75
N ALA A 412 -6.50 30.83 -17.44
CA ALA A 412 -7.06 29.97 -16.41
C ALA A 412 -8.58 29.81 -16.58
N ARG A 413 -9.30 30.91 -16.81
CA ARG A 413 -10.76 30.90 -17.00
C ARG A 413 -11.17 30.14 -18.26
N ARG A 414 -10.48 30.40 -19.38
CA ARG A 414 -10.73 29.68 -20.66
C ARG A 414 -10.48 28.18 -20.51
N ARG A 415 -9.36 27.79 -19.90
CA ARG A 415 -9.01 26.38 -19.69
C ARG A 415 -9.99 25.69 -18.74
N LYS A 416 -10.39 26.35 -17.65
CA LYS A 416 -11.43 25.84 -16.73
C LYS A 416 -12.74 25.58 -17.46
N LYS A 417 -13.22 26.53 -18.27
CA LYS A 417 -14.45 26.38 -19.07
C LYS A 417 -14.36 25.20 -20.03
N TYR A 418 -13.23 25.06 -20.74
CA TYR A 418 -12.99 23.95 -21.66
C TYR A 418 -12.98 22.59 -20.94
N LEU A 419 -12.29 22.48 -19.80
CA LEU A 419 -12.23 21.26 -19.01
C LEU A 419 -13.60 20.86 -18.47
N LEU A 420 -14.38 21.82 -17.95
CA LEU A 420 -15.75 21.57 -17.48
C LEU A 420 -16.66 21.09 -18.61
N MET A 421 -16.59 21.72 -19.78
CA MET A 421 -17.35 21.28 -20.96
C MET A 421 -16.98 19.85 -21.36
N ARG A 422 -15.68 19.50 -21.35
CA ARG A 422 -15.23 18.15 -21.68
C ARG A 422 -15.70 17.12 -20.65
N GLN A 423 -15.66 17.46 -19.36
CA GLN A 423 -16.16 16.62 -18.28
C GLN A 423 -17.66 16.38 -18.44
N GLN A 424 -18.47 17.42 -18.63
CA GLN A 424 -19.91 17.31 -18.88
C GLN A 424 -20.20 16.43 -20.11
N TRP A 425 -19.44 16.59 -21.19
CA TRP A 425 -19.59 15.76 -22.38
C TRP A 425 -19.25 14.28 -22.14
N GLN A 426 -18.19 14.01 -21.36
CA GLN A 426 -17.85 12.65 -20.95
C GLN A 426 -18.94 12.05 -20.08
N THR A 427 -19.43 12.76 -19.06
CA THR A 427 -20.54 12.32 -18.21
C THR A 427 -21.79 12.03 -19.03
N PHE A 428 -22.12 12.88 -20.00
CA PHE A 428 -23.23 12.66 -20.93
C PHE A 428 -23.06 11.36 -21.73
N ARG A 429 -21.89 11.16 -22.36
CA ARG A 429 -21.61 9.93 -23.13
C ARG A 429 -21.60 8.65 -22.29
N SER A 430 -21.22 8.76 -21.02
CA SER A 430 -21.19 7.66 -20.07
C SER A 430 -22.55 7.38 -19.43
N GLY A 431 -23.55 8.24 -19.67
CA GLY A 431 -24.88 8.11 -19.10
C GLY A 431 -25.64 6.88 -19.63
N PRO A 432 -26.45 6.23 -18.78
CA PRO A 432 -27.15 4.98 -19.13
C PRO A 432 -28.06 5.10 -20.38
N GLY A 433 -28.56 6.29 -20.70
CA GLY A 433 -29.44 6.52 -21.86
C GLY A 433 -28.76 6.48 -23.25
N LEU A 434 -27.43 6.47 -23.33
CA LEU A 434 -26.69 6.45 -24.62
C LEU A 434 -26.02 5.10 -24.91
N ARG A 435 -26.11 4.12 -23.99
CA ARG A 435 -25.49 2.80 -24.10
C ARG A 435 -26.43 1.68 -24.60
N SER A 436 -27.59 2.02 -25.16
CA SER A 436 -28.45 1.02 -25.84
C SER A 436 -28.16 0.98 -27.34
N PRO A 437 -27.52 -0.07 -27.88
CA PRO A 437 -27.43 -0.29 -29.32
C PRO A 437 -28.66 -1.09 -29.79
N SER A 438 -29.88 -0.58 -29.54
CA SER A 438 -31.14 -1.06 -30.15
C SER A 438 -32.36 -0.55 -29.37
N SER A 439 -32.81 0.66 -29.68
CA SER A 439 -34.24 0.95 -29.77
C SER A 439 -34.40 2.31 -30.43
N LYS A 440 -35.19 2.36 -31.50
CA LYS A 440 -35.66 3.61 -32.09
C LYS A 440 -36.46 4.35 -31.01
N PRO A 441 -36.23 5.65 -30.76
CA PRO A 441 -37.06 6.39 -29.82
C PRO A 441 -38.40 6.68 -30.51
N ALA A 442 -39.44 5.97 -30.12
CA ALA A 442 -40.81 6.43 -30.31
C ALA A 442 -41.12 7.42 -29.18
N GLY A 443 -41.31 8.69 -29.55
CA GLY A 443 -42.08 9.66 -28.79
C GLY A 443 -41.69 9.91 -27.33
N CYS A 444 -40.63 10.67 -27.10
CA CYS A 444 -40.51 11.49 -25.89
C CYS A 444 -39.85 12.82 -26.26
N SER A 445 -40.59 13.90 -26.09
CA SER A 445 -40.13 15.28 -26.29
C SER A 445 -38.86 15.55 -25.49
N MET A 446 -37.77 15.88 -26.19
CA MET A 446 -36.54 16.39 -25.58
C MET A 446 -36.84 17.67 -24.77
N PRO A 447 -36.35 17.81 -23.53
CA PRO A 447 -36.36 19.10 -22.87
C PRO A 447 -35.46 20.08 -23.62
N ALA A 448 -35.90 21.35 -23.70
CA ALA A 448 -35.29 22.45 -24.45
C ALA A 448 -33.82 22.80 -24.06
N SER A 449 -33.21 22.05 -23.13
CA SER A 449 -31.78 22.11 -22.82
C SER A 449 -30.91 21.39 -23.86
N CYS A 450 -31.45 20.42 -24.61
CA CYS A 450 -30.70 19.68 -25.63
C CYS A 450 -30.38 20.49 -26.90
N SER A 451 -31.24 21.46 -27.28
CA SER A 451 -31.04 22.28 -28.49
C SER A 451 -29.91 23.32 -28.34
N ARG A 452 -29.62 23.79 -27.12
CA ARG A 452 -28.46 24.67 -26.86
C ARG A 452 -27.12 23.95 -26.92
N ILE A 453 -27.09 22.65 -26.64
CA ILE A 453 -25.86 21.83 -26.70
C ILE A 453 -25.61 21.36 -28.14
N ALA A 454 -26.65 20.99 -28.88
CA ALA A 454 -26.54 20.58 -30.29
C ALA A 454 -26.13 21.73 -31.23
N SER A 455 -26.56 22.97 -30.94
CA SER A 455 -26.15 24.16 -31.70
C SER A 455 -24.68 24.52 -31.48
N ALA A 456 -24.12 24.24 -30.30
CA ALA A 456 -22.67 24.35 -30.05
C ALA A 456 -21.84 23.27 -30.78
N ALA A 457 -22.44 22.12 -31.11
CA ALA A 457 -21.76 20.99 -31.77
C ALA A 457 -21.62 21.17 -33.29
N LYS A 458 -22.49 21.94 -33.95
CA LYS A 458 -22.41 22.19 -35.41
C LYS A 458 -21.24 23.08 -35.85
N GLY A 459 -20.53 23.72 -34.93
CA GLY A 459 -19.32 24.50 -35.21
C GLY A 459 -18.00 23.70 -35.18
N ILE A 460 -18.04 22.38 -34.92
CA ILE A 460 -16.86 21.58 -34.57
C ILE A 460 -16.69 20.42 -35.56
N ALA A 461 -16.67 20.75 -36.85
CA ALA A 461 -16.28 19.82 -37.91
C ALA A 461 -15.12 20.43 -38.73
N ARG A 462 -13.90 20.19 -38.20
CA ARG A 462 -12.55 20.37 -38.81
C ARG A 462 -11.92 21.78 -38.85
N PRO A 463 -10.56 21.91 -38.81
CA PRO A 463 -9.54 20.98 -38.31
C PRO A 463 -8.62 21.59 -37.23
N TRP A 464 -7.99 20.68 -36.50
CA TRP A 464 -6.77 20.92 -35.74
C TRP A 464 -5.69 21.58 -36.62
N SER A 465 -5.30 22.81 -36.29
CA SER A 465 -4.03 23.43 -36.72
C SER A 465 -3.68 24.77 -36.03
N ARG A 466 -4.52 25.30 -35.11
CA ARG A 466 -4.31 26.64 -34.52
C ARG A 466 -3.98 26.71 -33.03
N LEU A 467 -3.64 25.59 -32.38
CA LEU A 467 -3.10 25.61 -31.00
C LEU A 467 -1.57 25.54 -30.93
N ASP A 468 -0.88 25.37 -32.07
CA ASP A 468 0.58 25.51 -32.17
C ASP A 468 1.06 26.94 -32.50
N CYS A 469 0.13 27.88 -32.75
CA CYS A 469 0.48 29.28 -33.07
C CYS A 469 0.75 30.20 -31.86
N LEU A 470 0.75 29.68 -30.62
CA LEU A 470 1.17 30.42 -29.41
C LEU A 470 2.44 29.80 -28.78
N ARG A 471 3.33 29.24 -29.61
CA ARG A 471 4.69 28.85 -29.21
C ARG A 471 5.74 29.92 -29.44
N ARG A 472 5.36 31.11 -29.92
CA ARG A 472 6.27 32.23 -30.14
C ARG A 472 5.88 33.38 -29.20
N SER A 473 6.83 33.75 -28.34
CA SER A 473 6.95 35.01 -27.60
C SER A 473 6.07 35.31 -26.36
N ALA A 474 5.66 34.33 -25.56
CA ALA A 474 5.27 34.61 -24.17
C ALA A 474 6.09 33.70 -23.24
N GLY A 475 6.85 34.29 -22.32
CA GLY A 475 7.60 33.55 -21.33
C GLY A 475 6.64 32.68 -20.54
N ARG A 476 6.81 31.36 -20.63
CA ARG A 476 6.20 30.47 -19.63
C ARG A 476 7.08 30.57 -18.40
N CYS A 477 6.66 31.44 -17.49
CA CYS A 477 7.26 31.53 -16.18
C CYS A 477 6.58 30.52 -15.24
N VAL A 478 7.33 30.12 -14.22
CA VAL A 478 6.87 29.17 -13.22
C VAL A 478 6.78 29.91 -11.90
N ARG A 479 5.57 29.96 -11.33
CA ARG A 479 5.37 30.53 -9.99
C ARG A 479 5.57 29.44 -8.94
N ILE A 480 6.43 29.71 -7.97
CA ILE A 480 6.64 28.84 -6.80
C ILE A 480 6.03 29.55 -5.58
N SER A 481 5.19 28.85 -4.85
CA SER A 481 4.53 29.34 -3.62
C SER A 481 4.60 28.26 -2.55
N PRO A 482 4.44 28.58 -1.25
CA PRO A 482 4.28 27.54 -0.23
C PRO A 482 3.08 26.65 -0.57
N ALA A 483 3.23 25.33 -0.41
CA ALA A 483 2.09 24.42 -0.49
C ALA A 483 1.08 24.81 0.59
N ALA A 484 -0.21 24.76 0.27
CA ALA A 484 -1.26 25.13 1.20
C ALA A 484 -1.37 24.10 2.34
N ALA A 485 -0.59 24.27 3.41
CA ALA A 485 -0.94 23.71 4.71
C ALA A 485 -2.08 24.54 5.30
N GLY A 486 -3.02 23.90 6.00
CA GLY A 486 -4.22 24.51 6.58
C GLY A 486 -4.02 25.98 6.99
N ARG A 487 -4.83 26.86 6.39
CA ARG A 487 -4.74 28.33 6.40
C ARG A 487 -4.11 28.90 7.69
N THR A 488 -2.91 29.47 7.56
CA THR A 488 -2.59 30.75 8.21
C THR A 488 -1.76 31.60 7.25
N SER A 489 -2.24 32.81 6.98
CA SER A 489 -1.63 33.74 6.04
C SER A 489 -0.26 34.21 6.52
N LYS A 490 0.75 34.21 5.65
CA LYS A 490 1.78 35.28 5.59
C LYS A 490 2.56 35.23 4.27
N ARG A 491 2.95 36.44 3.86
CA ARG A 491 3.47 36.91 2.56
C ARG A 491 4.48 36.01 1.83
N ALA A 492 4.36 36.00 0.50
CA ALA A 492 5.38 35.50 -0.42
C ALA A 492 6.67 36.33 -0.28
N SER A 493 7.80 35.67 -0.07
CA SER A 493 9.14 36.26 -0.13
C SER A 493 9.86 35.76 -1.38
N THR A 494 10.38 36.68 -2.18
CA THR A 494 11.33 36.41 -3.27
C THR A 494 12.64 35.84 -2.69
N TRP A 495 12.96 34.60 -3.04
CA TRP A 495 14.22 33.96 -2.64
C TRP A 495 15.36 34.39 -3.58
N ARG A 496 16.42 34.99 -3.01
CA ARG A 496 17.73 35.14 -3.67
C ARG A 496 18.66 34.04 -3.14
N PRO A 497 19.49 33.40 -3.98
CA PRO A 497 20.39 32.36 -3.53
C PRO A 497 21.47 32.96 -2.62
N ARG A 498 21.41 32.67 -1.31
CA ARG A 498 22.53 32.89 -0.40
C ARG A 498 23.47 31.69 -0.48
N ARG A 499 24.77 31.99 -0.41
CA ARG A 499 25.91 31.06 -0.50
C ARG A 499 25.62 29.71 0.18
N TRP A 500 25.92 28.66 -0.58
CA TRP A 500 25.82 27.26 -0.20
C TRP A 500 26.56 27.01 1.12
N ALA A 501 25.80 26.74 2.19
CA ALA A 501 26.38 26.23 3.43
C ALA A 501 26.85 24.79 3.17
N ARG A 502 28.13 24.53 3.47
CA ARG A 502 28.68 23.17 3.50
C ARG A 502 27.94 22.38 4.58
N TRP A 503 27.08 21.44 4.17
CA TRP A 503 26.57 20.42 5.07
C TRP A 503 27.66 19.36 5.22
N ALA A 504 28.42 19.45 6.32
CA ALA A 504 29.28 18.37 6.75
C ALA A 504 28.39 17.27 7.34
N PHE A 505 28.35 16.10 6.70
CA PHE A 505 27.88 14.89 7.36
C PHE A 505 28.89 14.51 8.45
N PRO A 506 28.44 14.11 9.66
CA PRO A 506 29.36 13.52 10.64
C PRO A 506 29.94 12.21 10.07
N PRO A 507 31.20 11.88 10.37
CA PRO A 507 31.81 10.66 9.86
C PRO A 507 31.03 9.44 10.37
N ALA A 508 30.82 8.48 9.47
CA ALA A 508 30.29 7.17 9.82
C ALA A 508 31.16 6.56 10.93
N MET A 509 30.54 6.20 12.07
CA MET A 509 31.20 5.34 13.03
C MET A 509 31.44 3.96 12.39
N PRO A 510 32.60 3.35 12.62
CA PRO A 510 32.91 2.03 12.08
C PRO A 510 32.08 0.96 12.80
N ALA A 511 31.45 0.09 12.02
CA ALA A 511 31.06 -1.25 12.41
C ALA A 511 31.38 -2.19 11.24
#